data_AF-A0A356ALN7-F1
#
_entry.id   AF-A0A356ALN7-F1
#
_cell.length_a   1.000
_cell.length_b   1.000
_cell.length_c   1.000
_cell.angle_alpha   90.00
_cell.angle_beta   90.00
_cell.angle_gamma   90.00
#
_symmetry.space_group_name_H-M   'P 1'
#
loop_
_entity.id
_entity.type
_entity.pdbx_description
1 polymer ?
#
loop_
_entity_poly.entity_id
_entity_poly.type
_entity_poly.pdbx_seq_one_letter_code
_entity_poly.pdbx_strand_id
1 'polypeptide(L)'
;VFGQYVVVIPGADMVLALTSGSQGLFIDAAAPIIRNYFGDDRELSQKALPENRKAYRSLTETCASFALLPGMMPEKPPLPSFWQRVRGFFFPAPKKEAELSPRAAALNGRIFLLENAYGTLFPFILSAERGRFSDPFRKVSLSFEPGCCSLVFAAEKETWTVRAGMDGEPRLCDLDFGGETYTVGSLAKLTHDEDGRTVLKLSISFLEAPDTRLMKFIFDGEKVLIRFDEIPSVDGATSLLFGLIGGNGGLEKMVADKIEQQRLSGSIRKIVTPKAKGEAEKT
;
A
#
# COMPACT_ATOMS: atom_id res chain seq x y z
N VAL A 1 -8.22 -19.18 -3.04
CA VAL A 1 -9.26 -18.20 -3.42
C VAL A 1 -8.76 -16.79 -3.20
N PHE A 2 -7.92 -16.53 -2.20
CA PHE A 2 -7.09 -15.33 -2.14
C PHE A 2 -5.66 -15.74 -1.78
N GLY A 3 -4.67 -15.08 -2.35
CA GLY A 3 -3.27 -15.28 -1.98
C GLY A 3 -2.57 -16.43 -2.70
N GLN A 4 -1.28 -16.17 -2.95
CA GLN A 4 -0.16 -17.08 -3.19
C GLN A 4 -0.45 -18.25 -4.14
N TYR A 5 -0.04 -18.10 -5.41
CA TYR A 5 -0.12 -19.15 -6.41
C TYR A 5 1.25 -19.76 -6.66
N VAL A 6 1.34 -21.08 -6.55
CA VAL A 6 2.58 -21.82 -6.80
C VAL A 6 2.43 -22.65 -8.06
N VAL A 7 3.26 -22.38 -9.07
CA VAL A 7 3.41 -23.23 -10.26
C VAL A 7 4.67 -24.04 -10.09
N VAL A 8 4.53 -25.36 -10.14
CA VAL A 8 5.66 -26.26 -10.26
C VAL A 8 5.86 -26.55 -11.74
N ILE A 9 7.08 -26.36 -12.25
CA ILE A 9 7.47 -26.64 -13.63
C ILE A 9 8.56 -27.72 -13.58
N PRO A 10 8.19 -29.02 -13.54
CA PRO A 10 9.14 -30.10 -13.33
C PRO A 10 10.20 -30.21 -14.43
N GLY A 11 9.82 -29.96 -15.69
CA GLY A 11 10.75 -29.99 -16.83
C GLY A 11 11.88 -28.95 -16.74
N ALA A 12 11.71 -27.93 -15.90
CA ALA A 12 12.68 -26.87 -15.67
C ALA A 12 13.33 -26.92 -14.27
N ASP A 13 12.99 -27.91 -13.43
CA ASP A 13 13.37 -27.97 -12.00
C ASP A 13 13.13 -26.64 -11.26
N MET A 14 11.92 -26.08 -11.44
CA MET A 14 11.59 -24.73 -10.98
C MET A 14 10.24 -24.67 -10.29
N VAL A 15 10.16 -23.81 -9.27
CA VAL A 15 8.92 -23.45 -8.57
C VAL A 15 8.73 -21.93 -8.65
N LEU A 16 7.62 -21.50 -9.25
CA LEU A 16 7.22 -20.10 -9.31
C LEU A 16 6.17 -19.83 -8.25
N ALA A 17 6.55 -19.08 -7.21
CA ALA A 17 5.61 -18.56 -6.21
C ALA A 17 5.23 -17.12 -6.57
N LEU A 18 3.98 -16.92 -6.99
CA LEU A 18 3.39 -15.59 -7.14
C LEU A 18 2.77 -15.17 -5.82
N THR A 19 3.47 -14.34 -5.08
CA THR A 19 2.96 -13.68 -3.88
C THR A 19 2.31 -12.34 -4.24
N SER A 20 1.54 -11.79 -3.30
CA SER A 20 0.94 -10.45 -3.25
C SER A 20 1.40 -9.41 -4.31
N GLY A 21 0.44 -8.76 -5.00
CA GLY A 21 0.72 -7.65 -5.96
C GLY A 21 -0.15 -7.59 -7.22
N SER A 22 -1.00 -8.60 -7.46
CA SER A 22 -1.99 -8.58 -8.55
C SER A 22 -3.29 -7.91 -8.09
N GLN A 23 -3.84 -6.99 -8.89
CA GLN A 23 -5.20 -6.48 -8.67
C GLN A 23 -6.28 -7.54 -8.92
N GLY A 24 -5.92 -8.63 -9.60
CA GLY A 24 -6.75 -9.82 -9.71
C GLY A 24 -6.57 -10.70 -8.49
N LEU A 25 -7.67 -10.91 -7.75
CA LEU A 25 -7.75 -11.87 -6.64
C LEU A 25 -7.57 -13.33 -7.10
N PHE A 26 -7.62 -13.59 -8.41
CA PHE A 26 -7.57 -14.93 -9.01
C PHE A 26 -6.53 -15.03 -10.12
N ILE A 27 -6.14 -16.29 -10.39
CA ILE A 27 -4.97 -16.72 -11.16
C ILE A 27 -5.00 -16.31 -12.66
N ASP A 28 -6.19 -16.09 -13.22
CA ASP A 28 -6.39 -15.95 -14.68
C ASP A 28 -5.54 -14.85 -15.33
N ALA A 29 -5.15 -13.80 -14.61
CA ALA A 29 -4.35 -12.71 -15.16
C ALA A 29 -2.85 -13.06 -15.32
N ALA A 30 -2.29 -13.90 -14.45
CA ALA A 30 -0.86 -14.23 -14.47
C ALA A 30 -0.54 -15.48 -15.31
N ALA A 31 -1.51 -16.36 -15.52
CA ALA A 31 -1.35 -17.59 -16.28
C ALA A 31 -0.84 -17.38 -17.73
N PRO A 32 -1.30 -16.36 -18.50
CA PRO A 32 -0.76 -16.08 -19.82
C PRO A 32 0.71 -15.64 -19.79
N ILE A 33 1.12 -14.87 -18.78
CA ILE A 33 2.52 -14.43 -18.62
C ILE A 33 3.40 -15.63 -18.30
N ILE A 34 2.99 -16.46 -17.34
CA ILE A 34 3.71 -17.70 -17.00
C ILE A 34 3.86 -18.58 -18.23
N ARG A 35 2.78 -18.79 -18.99
CA ARG A 35 2.82 -19.57 -20.24
C ARG A 35 3.74 -18.95 -21.30
N ASN A 36 3.70 -17.64 -21.48
CA ASN A 36 4.51 -16.96 -22.49
C ASN A 36 6.01 -17.05 -22.23
N TYR A 37 6.43 -17.05 -20.97
CA TYR A 37 7.85 -17.06 -20.60
C TYR A 37 8.37 -18.45 -20.19
N PHE A 38 7.51 -19.31 -19.64
CA PHE A 38 7.89 -20.58 -19.02
C PHE A 38 7.06 -21.79 -19.49
N GLY A 39 6.23 -21.65 -20.54
CA GLY A 39 5.45 -22.76 -21.08
C GLY A 39 6.29 -23.85 -21.78
N ASP A 40 5.67 -25.01 -22.00
CA ASP A 40 6.29 -26.29 -22.36
C ASP A 40 7.17 -26.29 -23.64
N ASP A 41 7.02 -25.29 -24.51
CA ASP A 41 7.77 -25.21 -25.78
C ASP A 41 9.11 -24.45 -25.67
N ARG A 42 9.48 -23.95 -24.48
CA ARG A 42 10.70 -23.15 -24.30
C ARG A 42 11.80 -23.91 -23.56
N GLU A 43 12.92 -24.13 -24.23
CA GLU A 43 14.15 -24.57 -23.57
C GLU A 43 14.74 -23.42 -22.74
N LEU A 44 14.68 -23.55 -21.41
CA LEU A 44 15.38 -22.65 -20.50
C LEU A 44 16.88 -23.00 -20.53
N SER A 45 17.72 -22.01 -20.83
CA SER A 45 19.17 -22.20 -20.85
C SER A 45 19.70 -22.56 -19.47
N GLN A 46 20.38 -23.70 -19.37
CA GLN A 46 21.13 -24.12 -18.18
C GLN A 46 22.44 -23.33 -18.00
N LYS A 47 22.85 -22.56 -19.00
CA LYS A 47 24.04 -21.71 -18.94
C LYS A 47 23.66 -20.29 -18.52
N ALA A 48 24.45 -19.73 -17.61
CA ALA A 48 24.35 -18.33 -17.24
C ALA A 48 24.49 -17.43 -18.48
N LEU A 49 23.70 -16.36 -18.52
CA LEU A 49 23.84 -15.33 -19.55
C LEU A 49 25.22 -14.67 -19.44
N PRO A 50 25.87 -14.33 -20.58
CA PRO A 50 27.14 -13.61 -20.56
C PRO A 50 26.98 -12.24 -19.89
N GLU A 51 28.03 -11.77 -19.21
CA GLU A 51 28.00 -10.47 -18.54
C GLU A 51 27.75 -9.35 -19.56
N ASN A 52 26.63 -8.65 -19.42
CA ASN A 52 26.26 -7.55 -20.28
C ASN A 52 25.84 -6.34 -19.43
N ARG A 53 26.77 -5.42 -19.23
CA ARG A 53 26.56 -4.21 -18.41
C ARG A 53 25.41 -3.33 -18.93
N LYS A 54 25.19 -3.28 -20.24
CA LYS A 54 24.10 -2.49 -20.84
C LYS A 54 22.74 -3.11 -20.53
N ALA A 55 22.63 -4.44 -20.71
CA ALA A 55 21.42 -5.17 -20.37
C ALA A 55 21.12 -5.10 -18.86
N TYR A 56 22.15 -5.22 -18.02
CA TYR A 56 22.01 -5.06 -16.57
C TYR A 56 21.49 -3.68 -16.18
N ARG A 57 22.07 -2.60 -16.73
CA ARG A 57 21.57 -1.24 -16.49
C ARG A 57 20.12 -1.07 -16.94
N SER A 58 19.77 -1.58 -18.12
CA SER A 58 18.39 -1.53 -18.62
C SER A 58 17.44 -2.28 -17.70
N LEU A 59 17.83 -3.43 -17.15
CA LEU A 59 17.04 -4.17 -16.19
C LEU A 59 16.86 -3.37 -14.89
N THR A 60 17.94 -2.80 -14.35
CA THR A 60 17.88 -1.97 -13.14
C THR A 60 16.97 -0.76 -13.34
N GLU A 61 17.03 -0.10 -14.50
CA GLU A 61 16.16 1.03 -14.85
C GLU A 61 14.69 0.62 -14.94
N THR A 62 14.39 -0.53 -15.57
CA THR A 62 13.04 -1.09 -15.63
C THR A 62 12.52 -1.46 -14.24
N CYS A 63 13.32 -2.15 -13.42
CA CYS A 63 12.96 -2.47 -12.04
C CYS A 63 12.68 -1.20 -11.22
N ALA A 64 13.52 -0.18 -11.36
CA ALA A 64 13.34 1.12 -10.71
C ALA A 64 12.23 1.99 -11.33
N SER A 65 11.58 1.52 -12.40
CA SER A 65 10.39 2.14 -12.98
C SER A 65 9.10 1.52 -12.45
N PHE A 66 9.16 0.29 -11.91
CA PHE A 66 8.02 -0.35 -11.31
C PHE A 66 7.66 0.34 -10.01
N ALA A 67 6.43 0.82 -9.93
CA ALA A 67 5.86 1.42 -8.76
C ALA A 67 4.54 0.72 -8.45
N LEU A 68 4.42 0.13 -7.26
CA LEU A 68 3.15 -0.45 -6.80
C LEU A 68 2.04 0.61 -6.80
N LEU A 69 2.42 1.86 -6.51
CA LEU A 69 1.55 3.04 -6.56
C LEU A 69 2.29 4.18 -7.26
N PRO A 70 2.05 4.43 -8.56
CA PRO A 70 2.74 5.46 -9.35
C PRO A 70 2.67 6.86 -8.72
N GLY A 71 1.63 7.15 -7.94
CA GLY A 71 1.46 8.43 -7.24
C GLY A 71 2.25 8.57 -5.93
N MET A 72 2.83 7.49 -5.39
CA MET A 72 3.52 7.46 -4.09
C MET A 72 5.04 7.63 -4.19
N MET A 73 5.62 7.39 -5.37
CA MET A 73 7.06 7.58 -5.55
C MET A 73 7.46 9.05 -5.46
N PRO A 74 8.64 9.35 -4.91
CA PRO A 74 9.21 10.69 -4.97
C PRO A 74 9.47 11.08 -6.42
N GLU A 75 9.37 12.37 -6.71
CA GLU A 75 9.79 12.87 -8.02
C GLU A 75 11.30 12.66 -8.16
N LYS A 76 11.72 12.01 -9.25
CA LYS A 76 13.14 11.83 -9.54
C LYS A 76 13.76 13.22 -9.70
N PRO A 77 14.78 13.59 -8.90
CA PRO A 77 15.45 14.85 -9.09
C PRO A 77 16.03 14.90 -10.51
N PRO A 78 16.07 16.08 -11.15
CA PRO A 78 16.66 16.22 -12.46
C PRO A 78 18.11 15.74 -12.42
N LEU A 79 18.52 14.97 -13.44
CA LEU A 79 19.88 14.49 -13.56
C LEU A 79 20.83 15.71 -13.54
N PRO A 80 21.87 15.70 -12.68
CA PRO A 80 22.80 16.82 -12.61
C PRO A 80 23.50 16.99 -13.95
N SER A 81 23.59 18.25 -14.40
CA SER A 81 24.31 18.61 -15.62
C SER A 81 25.78 18.20 -15.52
N PHE A 82 26.45 17.99 -16.67
CA PHE A 82 27.87 17.63 -16.75
C PHE A 82 28.74 18.54 -15.85
N TRP A 83 28.51 19.86 -15.91
CA TRP A 83 29.23 20.84 -15.08
C TRP A 83 28.97 20.68 -13.57
N GLN A 84 27.76 20.27 -13.18
CA GLN A 84 27.41 20.02 -11.78
C GLN A 84 28.07 18.74 -11.24
N ARG A 85 28.20 17.69 -12.07
CA ARG A 85 28.96 16.48 -11.73
C ARG A 85 30.44 16.77 -11.54
N VAL A 86 31.04 17.51 -12.48
CA VAL A 86 32.46 17.90 -12.41
C VAL A 86 32.70 18.74 -11.15
N ARG A 87 31.85 19.74 -10.90
CA ARG A 87 31.97 20.58 -9.69
C ARG A 87 31.77 19.80 -8.40
N GLY A 88 30.83 18.87 -8.34
CA GLY A 88 30.60 18.01 -7.17
C GLY A 88 31.75 17.06 -6.87
N PHE A 89 32.54 16.67 -7.89
CA PHE A 89 33.76 15.90 -7.71
C PHE A 89 34.90 16.74 -7.11
N PHE A 90 35.07 17.99 -7.56
CA PHE A 90 36.13 18.87 -7.07
C PHE A 90 35.80 19.59 -5.76
N PHE A 91 34.52 19.81 -5.48
CA PHE A 91 34.03 20.49 -4.28
C PHE A 91 32.89 19.68 -3.65
N PRO A 92 33.20 18.62 -2.90
CA PRO A 92 32.20 17.86 -2.18
C PRO A 92 31.48 18.78 -1.20
N ALA A 93 30.17 18.94 -1.36
CA ALA A 93 29.37 19.71 -0.43
C ALA A 93 29.42 19.03 0.96
N PRO A 94 29.52 19.80 2.05
CA PRO A 94 29.40 19.23 3.39
C PRO A 94 28.04 18.50 3.47
N LYS A 95 28.06 17.33 4.12
CA LYS A 95 26.90 16.46 4.28
C LYS A 95 25.85 17.22 5.11
N LYS A 96 24.97 17.96 4.44
CA LYS A 96 23.89 18.71 5.11
C LYS A 96 23.03 17.66 5.82
N GLU A 97 22.89 17.78 7.14
CA GLU A 97 21.92 16.96 7.88
C GLU A 97 20.58 17.12 7.17
N ALA A 98 19.95 16.00 6.86
CA ALA A 98 18.72 16.03 6.08
C ALA A 98 17.65 16.70 6.95
N GLU A 99 17.33 17.96 6.66
CA GLU A 99 16.31 18.70 7.39
C GLU A 99 14.91 18.22 6.97
N LEU A 100 13.95 18.29 7.89
CA LEU A 100 12.56 18.02 7.58
C LEU A 100 12.04 19.06 6.58
N SER A 101 11.25 18.61 5.60
CA SER A 101 10.53 19.54 4.75
C SER A 101 9.61 20.45 5.59
N PRO A 102 9.35 21.71 5.20
CA PRO A 102 8.50 22.61 5.99
C PRO A 102 7.12 22.03 6.32
N ARG A 103 6.54 21.24 5.41
CA ARG A 103 5.26 20.55 5.62
C ARG A 103 5.38 19.43 6.66
N ALA A 104 6.45 18.64 6.60
CA ALA A 104 6.72 17.60 7.59
C ALA A 104 6.95 18.23 8.97
N ALA A 105 7.73 19.32 9.04
CA ALA A 105 7.97 20.05 10.28
C ALA A 105 6.67 20.60 10.89
N ALA A 106 5.78 21.16 10.08
CA ALA A 106 4.49 21.69 10.55
C ALA A 106 3.53 20.61 11.10
N LEU A 107 3.64 19.38 10.60
CA LEU A 107 2.83 18.24 11.06
C LEU A 107 3.52 17.38 12.11
N ASN A 108 4.81 17.58 12.36
CA ASN A 108 5.60 16.76 13.27
C ASN A 108 5.14 16.92 14.72
N GLY A 109 4.90 15.78 15.38
CA GLY A 109 4.38 15.73 16.74
C GLY A 109 2.89 16.04 16.86
N ARG A 110 2.18 16.32 15.74
CA ARG A 110 0.74 16.59 15.81
C ARG A 110 -0.04 15.33 16.09
N ILE A 111 -1.12 15.51 16.83
CA ILE A 111 -2.02 14.46 17.26
C ILE A 111 -3.43 14.88 16.87
N PHE A 112 -4.18 13.97 16.25
CA PHE A 112 -5.55 14.18 15.84
C PHE A 112 -6.49 13.18 16.51
N LEU A 113 -7.58 13.69 17.07
CA LEU A 113 -8.67 12.92 17.64
C LEU A 113 -9.79 12.80 16.60
N LEU A 114 -10.24 11.58 16.33
CA LEU A 114 -11.20 11.28 15.27
C LEU A 114 -12.62 11.14 15.81
N GLU A 115 -13.53 11.90 15.21
CA GLU A 115 -14.96 11.82 15.41
C GLU A 115 -15.56 10.75 14.47
N ASN A 116 -16.46 9.93 15.01
CA ASN A 116 -17.17 8.90 14.24
C ASN A 116 -16.22 8.01 13.40
N ALA A 117 -15.15 7.50 14.03
CA ALA A 117 -14.18 6.67 13.33
C ALA A 117 -14.80 5.31 12.95
N TYR A 118 -14.84 5.05 11.65
CA TYR A 118 -15.17 3.73 11.07
C TYR A 118 -13.95 3.08 10.42
N GLY A 119 -12.82 3.79 10.39
CA GLY A 119 -11.63 3.35 9.66
C GLY A 119 -10.75 2.45 10.51
N THR A 120 -10.42 1.29 9.96
CA THR A 120 -9.43 0.34 10.48
C THR A 120 -8.15 0.39 9.64
N LEU A 121 -7.02 -0.05 10.23
CA LEU A 121 -5.79 -0.31 9.48
C LEU A 121 -5.89 -1.61 8.68
N PHE A 122 -6.54 -2.62 9.25
CA PHE A 122 -6.72 -3.90 8.59
C PHE A 122 -7.72 -3.75 7.42
N PRO A 123 -7.33 -4.12 6.18
CA PRO A 123 -8.20 -4.05 5.00
C PRO A 123 -9.49 -4.86 5.20
N PHE A 124 -10.59 -4.40 4.63
CA PHE A 124 -11.91 -5.02 4.80
C PHE A 124 -11.98 -6.41 4.17
N ILE A 125 -11.44 -6.59 2.96
CA ILE A 125 -11.38 -7.93 2.33
C ILE A 125 -10.62 -8.92 3.20
N LEU A 126 -9.44 -8.52 3.69
CA LEU A 126 -8.62 -9.36 4.56
C LEU A 126 -9.33 -9.64 5.90
N SER A 127 -10.01 -8.64 6.48
CA SER A 127 -10.88 -8.82 7.64
C SER A 127 -11.97 -9.87 7.40
N ALA A 128 -12.63 -9.82 6.24
CA ALA A 128 -13.67 -10.77 5.88
C ALA A 128 -13.11 -12.18 5.67
N GLU A 129 -11.95 -12.33 5.04
CA GLU A 129 -11.26 -13.61 4.86
C GLU A 129 -10.90 -14.26 6.21
N ARG A 130 -10.35 -13.46 7.13
CA ARG A 130 -9.91 -13.92 8.45
C ARG A 130 -11.05 -14.01 9.47
N GLY A 131 -12.25 -13.54 9.13
CA GLY A 131 -13.37 -13.44 10.06
C GLY A 131 -13.09 -12.53 11.26
N ARG A 132 -12.19 -11.54 11.10
CA ARG A 132 -11.70 -10.67 12.18
C ARG A 132 -11.81 -9.21 11.78
N PHE A 133 -12.52 -8.44 12.61
CA PHE A 133 -12.71 -7.01 12.43
C PHE A 133 -12.06 -6.28 13.61
N SER A 134 -11.08 -5.44 13.31
CA SER A 134 -10.39 -4.62 14.31
C SER A 134 -11.26 -3.45 14.75
N ASP A 135 -11.03 -2.96 15.98
CA ASP A 135 -11.67 -1.76 16.46
C ASP A 135 -11.20 -0.53 15.65
N PRO A 136 -12.09 0.42 15.32
CA PRO A 136 -11.68 1.63 14.62
C PRO A 136 -10.80 2.50 15.51
N PHE A 137 -9.66 2.96 14.98
CA PHE A 137 -8.78 3.85 15.73
C PHE A 137 -9.42 5.23 15.91
N ARG A 138 -9.23 5.81 17.10
CA ARG A 138 -9.80 7.10 17.50
C ARG A 138 -8.76 8.21 17.58
N LYS A 139 -7.48 7.87 17.59
CA LYS A 139 -6.38 8.81 17.70
C LYS A 139 -5.30 8.47 16.69
N VAL A 140 -4.75 9.49 16.02
CA VAL A 140 -3.59 9.36 15.13
C VAL A 140 -2.53 10.39 15.52
N SER A 141 -1.33 9.92 15.83
CA SER A 141 -0.16 10.76 16.08
C SER A 141 0.81 10.69 14.92
N LEU A 142 1.36 11.82 14.51
CA LEU A 142 2.30 11.92 13.40
C LEU A 142 3.69 12.31 13.91
N SER A 143 4.71 11.59 13.49
CA SER A 143 6.10 12.02 13.63
C SER A 143 6.85 11.86 12.31
N PHE A 144 7.78 12.77 12.07
CA PHE A 144 8.55 12.82 10.83
C PHE A 144 10.04 12.80 11.14
N GLU A 145 10.74 11.98 10.37
CA GLU A 145 12.19 11.93 10.27
C GLU A 145 12.59 12.19 8.82
N PRO A 146 13.85 12.53 8.55
CA PRO A 146 14.29 12.73 7.17
C PRO A 146 14.14 11.44 6.36
N GLY A 147 13.30 11.49 5.32
CA GLY A 147 13.03 10.34 4.44
C GLY A 147 11.98 9.35 4.95
N CYS A 148 11.40 9.53 6.14
CA CYS A 148 10.33 8.66 6.62
C CYS A 148 9.36 9.36 7.59
N CYS A 149 8.16 8.80 7.75
CA CYS A 149 7.23 9.21 8.79
C CYS A 149 6.78 7.99 9.60
N SER A 150 6.44 8.23 10.86
CA SER A 150 5.82 7.24 11.73
C SER A 150 4.43 7.74 12.12
N LEU A 151 3.44 6.88 11.95
CA LEU A 151 2.06 7.14 12.36
C LEU A 151 1.68 6.17 13.45
N VAL A 152 1.23 6.68 14.59
CA VAL A 152 0.70 5.87 15.69
C VAL A 152 -0.82 5.95 15.66
N PHE A 153 -1.47 4.82 15.46
CA PHE A 153 -2.92 4.67 15.43
C PHE A 153 -3.36 4.01 16.73
N ALA A 154 -4.17 4.69 17.54
CA ALA A 154 -4.70 4.12 18.78
C ALA A 154 -6.21 3.90 18.68
N ALA A 155 -6.63 2.66 18.89
CA ALA A 155 -8.00 2.23 19.13
C ALA A 155 -8.25 2.05 20.63
N GLU A 156 -9.43 1.53 21.01
CA GLU A 156 -9.79 1.31 22.42
C GLU A 156 -8.87 0.29 23.11
N LYS A 157 -8.51 -0.79 22.39
CA LYS A 157 -7.75 -1.92 22.94
C LYS A 157 -6.37 -2.10 22.32
N GLU A 158 -6.17 -1.56 21.14
CA GLU A 158 -5.00 -1.82 20.30
C GLU A 158 -4.32 -0.53 19.89
N THR A 159 -3.00 -0.58 19.72
CA THR A 159 -2.22 0.54 19.19
C THR A 159 -1.22 0.02 18.19
N TRP A 160 -1.21 0.64 17.01
CA TRP A 160 -0.36 0.25 15.90
C TRP A 160 0.58 1.38 15.54
N THR A 161 1.85 1.06 15.32
CA THR A 161 2.84 2.02 14.82
C THR A 161 3.24 1.63 13.41
N VAL A 162 2.90 2.47 12.45
CA VAL A 162 3.26 2.28 11.04
C VAL A 162 4.42 3.21 10.73
N ARG A 163 5.57 2.64 10.41
CA ARG A 163 6.70 3.40 9.85
C ARG A 163 6.63 3.32 8.33
N ALA A 164 6.69 4.46 7.65
CA ALA A 164 6.53 4.54 6.19
C ALA A 164 7.63 5.38 5.54
N GLY A 165 8.15 4.90 4.41
CA GLY A 165 9.21 5.61 3.67
C GLY A 165 8.65 6.70 2.79
N MET A 166 9.31 7.86 2.80
CA MET A 166 9.00 9.02 1.95
C MET A 166 10.06 9.26 0.87
N ASP A 167 11.12 8.47 0.90
CA ASP A 167 12.26 8.41 -0.01
C ASP A 167 12.05 7.46 -1.19
N GLY A 168 10.87 6.83 -1.28
CA GLY A 168 10.52 5.84 -2.31
C GLY A 168 10.81 4.40 -1.91
N GLU A 169 11.47 4.17 -0.78
CA GLU A 169 11.77 2.84 -0.26
C GLU A 169 10.74 2.45 0.84
N PRO A 170 9.98 1.36 0.68
CA PRO A 170 9.03 0.92 1.70
C PRO A 170 9.76 0.61 3.02
N ARG A 171 9.16 1.01 4.14
CA ARG A 171 9.64 0.61 5.46
C ARG A 171 8.87 -0.59 5.96
N LEU A 172 9.59 -1.60 6.41
CA LEU A 172 9.03 -2.81 6.97
C LEU A 172 8.72 -2.61 8.46
N CYS A 173 7.55 -3.09 8.89
CA CYS A 173 7.21 -3.22 10.30
C CYS A 173 6.17 -4.32 10.50
N ASP A 174 6.09 -4.82 11.72
CA ASP A 174 5.12 -5.84 12.11
C ASP A 174 3.92 -5.18 12.78
N LEU A 175 2.71 -5.55 12.33
CA LEU A 175 1.45 -5.09 12.93
C LEU A 175 0.70 -6.29 13.51
N ASP A 176 0.34 -6.20 14.80
CA ASP A 176 -0.46 -7.21 15.48
C ASP A 176 -1.95 -6.84 15.47
N PHE A 177 -2.79 -7.77 15.01
CA PHE A 177 -4.24 -7.61 15.02
C PHE A 177 -4.86 -8.74 15.84
N GLY A 178 -5.02 -8.54 17.14
CA GLY A 178 -5.58 -9.54 18.06
C GLY A 178 -4.76 -10.83 18.14
N GLY A 179 -3.43 -10.74 18.18
CA GLY A 179 -2.52 -11.88 18.29
C GLY A 179 -2.12 -12.54 16.96
N GLU A 180 -2.56 -11.98 15.82
CA GLU A 180 -2.00 -12.30 14.51
C GLU A 180 -1.09 -11.17 14.04
N THR A 181 0.17 -11.50 13.80
CA THR A 181 1.17 -10.55 13.34
C THR A 181 1.32 -10.62 11.82
N TYR A 182 1.31 -9.45 11.17
CA TYR A 182 1.52 -9.30 9.73
C TYR A 182 2.72 -8.40 9.46
N THR A 183 3.62 -8.85 8.59
CA THR A 183 4.73 -8.03 8.11
C THR A 183 4.20 -7.12 7.01
N VAL A 184 4.33 -5.80 7.19
CA VAL A 184 3.86 -4.83 6.21
C VAL A 184 5.00 -3.99 5.65
N GLY A 185 4.93 -3.67 4.36
CA GLY A 185 5.76 -2.66 3.71
C GLY A 185 4.97 -1.38 3.49
N SER A 186 5.44 -0.27 4.06
CA SER A 186 4.70 0.99 4.03
C SER A 186 5.44 2.13 3.34
N LEU A 187 4.71 2.88 2.52
CA LEU A 187 5.17 4.10 1.84
C LEU A 187 4.27 5.28 2.21
N ALA A 188 4.85 6.47 2.25
CA ALA A 188 4.14 7.70 2.51
C ALA A 188 4.58 8.81 1.56
N LYS A 189 3.67 9.73 1.24
CA LYS A 189 3.97 10.91 0.43
C LYS A 189 3.25 12.13 0.97
N LEU A 190 4.01 13.17 1.30
CA LEU A 190 3.47 14.49 1.54
C LEU A 190 3.31 15.23 0.20
N THR A 191 2.11 15.74 -0.05
CA THR A 191 1.75 16.49 -1.26
C THR A 191 0.70 17.55 -0.92
N HIS A 192 0.08 18.13 -1.94
CA HIS A 192 -1.07 19.01 -1.84
C HIS A 192 -2.24 18.50 -2.68
N ASP A 193 -3.46 18.91 -2.35
CA ASP A 193 -4.61 18.79 -3.24
C ASP A 193 -4.75 20.01 -4.15
N GLU A 194 -5.78 20.02 -4.99
CA GLU A 194 -6.07 21.10 -5.94
C GLU A 194 -6.34 22.46 -5.25
N ASP A 195 -6.79 22.42 -4.00
CA ASP A 195 -7.05 23.60 -3.15
C ASP A 195 -5.79 24.06 -2.39
N GLY A 196 -4.64 23.39 -2.60
CA GLY A 196 -3.38 23.69 -1.92
C GLY A 196 -3.29 23.18 -0.48
N ARG A 197 -4.26 22.39 0.00
CA ARG A 197 -4.24 21.80 1.34
C ARG A 197 -3.15 20.74 1.44
N THR A 198 -2.51 20.63 2.60
CA THR A 198 -1.50 19.58 2.81
C THR A 198 -2.16 18.21 2.86
N VAL A 199 -1.59 17.26 2.13
CA VAL A 199 -2.09 15.89 2.04
C VAL A 199 -0.96 14.91 2.37
N LEU A 200 -1.18 14.02 3.33
CA LEU A 200 -0.35 12.84 3.54
C LEU A 200 -1.07 11.64 2.92
N LYS A 201 -0.44 11.02 1.93
CA LYS A 201 -0.85 9.70 1.41
C LYS A 201 -0.02 8.64 2.12
N LEU A 202 -0.66 7.57 2.56
CA LEU A 202 -0.05 6.41 3.19
C LEU A 202 -0.54 5.16 2.47
N SER A 203 0.37 4.23 2.19
CA SER A 203 0.05 2.89 1.71
C SER A 203 0.73 1.86 2.60
N ILE A 204 -0.01 0.82 2.98
CA ILE A 204 0.46 -0.28 3.82
C ILE A 204 0.17 -1.56 3.06
N SER A 205 1.19 -2.19 2.50
CA SER A 205 1.07 -3.45 1.76
C SER A 205 1.39 -4.61 2.68
N PHE A 206 0.44 -5.54 2.82
CA PHE A 206 0.61 -6.77 3.58
C PHE A 206 1.44 -7.73 2.73
N LEU A 207 2.52 -8.29 3.28
CA LEU A 207 3.43 -9.13 2.49
C LEU A 207 2.90 -10.57 2.37
N GLU A 208 2.17 -11.03 3.37
CA GLU A 208 1.60 -12.37 3.43
C GLU A 208 0.28 -12.50 2.64
N ALA A 209 -0.44 -11.40 2.44
CA ALA A 209 -1.73 -11.33 1.78
C ALA A 209 -1.71 -10.35 0.58
N PRO A 210 -2.50 -10.54 -0.48
CA PRO A 210 -2.52 -9.66 -1.65
C PRO A 210 -3.27 -8.34 -1.40
N ASP A 211 -3.15 -7.77 -0.20
CA ASP A 211 -3.93 -6.62 0.25
C ASP A 211 -3.03 -5.43 0.55
N THR A 212 -3.47 -4.24 0.15
CA THR A 212 -2.81 -2.96 0.44
C THR A 212 -3.85 -1.98 0.95
N ARG A 213 -3.64 -1.48 2.17
CA ARG A 213 -4.43 -0.39 2.74
C ARG A 213 -3.94 0.95 2.20
N LEU A 214 -4.85 1.78 1.70
CA LEU A 214 -4.56 3.13 1.25
C LEU A 214 -5.27 4.15 2.14
N MET A 215 -4.54 5.17 2.56
CA MET A 215 -5.07 6.22 3.43
C MET A 215 -4.62 7.59 2.93
N LYS A 216 -5.57 8.52 2.83
CA LYS A 216 -5.32 9.91 2.45
C LYS A 216 -5.77 10.84 3.57
N PHE A 217 -4.82 11.42 4.27
CA PHE A 217 -5.04 12.45 5.28
C PHE A 217 -5.01 13.82 4.59
N ILE A 218 -6.09 14.57 4.68
CA ILE A 218 -6.23 15.91 4.12
C ILE A 218 -6.31 16.86 5.31
N PHE A 219 -5.30 17.71 5.47
CA PHE A 219 -5.17 18.62 6.60
C PHE A 219 -5.67 20.02 6.23
N ASP A 220 -6.50 20.58 7.11
CA ASP A 220 -7.04 21.94 6.99
C ASP A 220 -6.94 22.64 8.35
N GLY A 221 -5.80 23.29 8.61
CA GLY A 221 -5.47 23.88 9.91
C GLY A 221 -5.39 22.83 11.02
N GLU A 222 -6.29 22.92 11.99
CA GLU A 222 -6.44 21.95 13.10
C GLU A 222 -7.29 20.74 12.72
N LYS A 223 -7.89 20.71 11.53
CA LYS A 223 -8.80 19.64 11.12
C LYS A 223 -8.09 18.65 10.22
N VAL A 224 -8.49 17.39 10.31
CA VAL A 224 -8.07 16.32 9.40
C VAL A 224 -9.28 15.57 8.86
N LEU A 225 -9.27 15.32 7.56
CA LEU A 225 -10.16 14.36 6.89
C LEU A 225 -9.32 13.18 6.40
N ILE A 226 -9.61 11.99 6.91
CA ILE A 226 -8.98 10.75 6.47
C ILE A 226 -9.94 10.03 5.53
N ARG A 227 -9.46 9.72 4.33
CA ARG A 227 -10.15 8.84 3.38
C ARG A 227 -9.42 7.51 3.33
N PHE A 228 -10.20 6.44 3.34
CA PHE A 228 -9.70 5.07 3.32
C PHE A 228 -10.08 4.41 2.01
N ASP A 229 -9.17 3.61 1.49
CA ASP A 229 -9.34 2.79 0.30
C ASP A 229 -8.45 1.55 0.43
N GLU A 230 -8.62 0.58 -0.45
CA GLU A 230 -7.82 -0.65 -0.44
C GLU A 230 -7.64 -1.23 -1.83
N ILE A 231 -6.53 -1.94 -2.01
CA ILE A 231 -6.25 -2.73 -3.19
C ILE A 231 -6.13 -4.18 -2.75
N PRO A 232 -6.88 -5.12 -3.33
CA PRO A 232 -7.97 -4.88 -4.27
C PRO A 232 -9.11 -4.09 -3.62
N SER A 233 -9.87 -3.35 -4.42
CA SER A 233 -11.06 -2.66 -3.90
C SER A 233 -12.16 -3.68 -3.61
N VAL A 234 -13.02 -3.41 -2.64
CA VAL A 234 -14.18 -4.29 -2.33
C VAL A 234 -15.07 -4.49 -3.56
N ASP A 235 -15.29 -3.43 -4.34
CA ASP A 235 -16.05 -3.50 -5.60
C ASP A 235 -15.35 -4.38 -6.65
N GLY A 236 -14.03 -4.25 -6.78
CA GLY A 236 -13.23 -5.12 -7.65
C GLY A 236 -13.28 -6.59 -7.18
N ALA A 237 -13.24 -6.80 -5.87
CA ALA A 237 -13.24 -8.13 -5.28
C ALA A 237 -14.55 -8.88 -5.44
N THR A 238 -15.65 -8.18 -5.17
CA THR A 238 -17.00 -8.68 -5.39
C THR A 238 -17.23 -8.99 -6.87
N SER A 239 -16.83 -8.09 -7.78
CA SER A 239 -16.93 -8.32 -9.23
C SER A 239 -16.19 -9.57 -9.68
N LEU A 240 -14.98 -9.80 -9.16
CA LEU A 240 -14.18 -10.99 -9.46
C LEU A 240 -14.82 -12.28 -8.92
N LEU A 241 -15.38 -12.25 -7.70
CA LEU A 241 -16.15 -13.36 -7.14
C LEU A 241 -17.40 -13.68 -7.99
N PHE A 242 -18.11 -12.65 -8.47
CA PHE A 242 -19.29 -12.83 -9.32
C PHE A 242 -18.94 -13.41 -10.69
N GLY A 243 -17.81 -13.01 -11.28
CA GLY A 243 -17.33 -13.56 -12.55
C GLY A 243 -17.06 -15.08 -12.50
N LEU A 244 -16.63 -15.59 -11.34
CA LEU A 244 -16.33 -17.01 -11.16
C LEU A 244 -17.56 -17.90 -10.93
N ILE A 245 -18.60 -17.37 -10.29
CA ILE A 245 -19.74 -18.18 -9.85
C ILE A 245 -20.76 -18.40 -11.00
N GLY A 246 -20.51 -17.86 -12.19
CA GLY A 246 -21.40 -17.97 -13.33
C GLY A 246 -22.62 -17.09 -13.11
N GLY A 247 -22.64 -15.94 -13.78
CA GLY A 247 -23.62 -14.87 -13.57
C GLY A 247 -25.06 -15.36 -13.41
N ASN A 248 -25.59 -15.25 -12.20
CA ASN A 248 -27.01 -15.12 -11.90
C ASN A 248 -27.14 -14.45 -10.54
N GLY A 249 -27.90 -13.35 -10.47
CA GLY A 249 -27.98 -12.39 -9.35
C GLY A 249 -28.57 -12.92 -8.02
N GLY A 250 -28.38 -14.19 -7.69
CA GLY A 250 -28.76 -14.78 -6.40
C GLY A 250 -27.81 -14.44 -5.24
N LEU A 251 -26.52 -14.21 -5.53
CA LEU A 251 -25.52 -13.88 -4.52
C LEU A 251 -25.44 -12.39 -4.19
N GLU A 252 -25.87 -11.49 -5.09
CA GLU A 252 -26.13 -10.09 -4.71
C GLU A 252 -27.15 -10.05 -3.58
N LYS A 253 -28.24 -10.83 -3.72
CA LYS A 253 -29.21 -11.07 -2.65
C LYS A 253 -28.57 -11.69 -1.42
N MET A 254 -27.73 -12.71 -1.54
CA MET A 254 -27.17 -13.39 -0.37
C MET A 254 -26.12 -12.55 0.41
N VAL A 255 -25.31 -11.75 -0.30
CA VAL A 255 -24.37 -10.80 0.29
C VAL A 255 -25.14 -9.64 0.90
N ALA A 256 -26.14 -9.10 0.20
CA ALA A 256 -27.07 -8.11 0.75
C ALA A 256 -27.81 -8.66 1.97
N ASP A 257 -28.29 -9.91 1.95
CA ASP A 257 -29.03 -10.57 3.01
C ASP A 257 -28.14 -10.85 4.23
N LYS A 258 -26.87 -11.24 4.07
CA LYS A 258 -25.93 -11.38 5.21
C LYS A 258 -25.54 -10.03 5.81
N ILE A 259 -25.43 -8.99 4.98
CA ILE A 259 -25.18 -7.60 5.40
C ILE A 259 -26.45 -7.04 6.10
N GLU A 260 -27.65 -7.40 5.63
CA GLU A 260 -28.95 -7.00 6.17
C GLU A 260 -29.30 -7.75 7.47
N GLN A 261 -28.98 -9.05 7.56
CA GLN A 261 -29.08 -9.86 8.78
C GLN A 261 -28.20 -9.32 9.92
N GLN A 262 -27.10 -8.63 9.60
CA GLN A 262 -26.26 -7.93 10.59
C GLN A 262 -26.64 -6.44 10.79
N ARG A 263 -27.80 -5.97 10.31
CA ARG A 263 -28.28 -4.57 10.40
C ARG A 263 -27.33 -3.53 9.76
N LEU A 264 -26.66 -3.85 8.65
CA LEU A 264 -25.73 -2.94 7.97
C LEU A 264 -26.34 -2.21 6.74
N SER A 265 -27.67 -2.20 6.60
CA SER A 265 -28.38 -1.73 5.39
C SER A 265 -28.32 -0.22 5.13
N GLY A 266 -27.73 0.59 6.03
CA GLY A 266 -27.73 2.05 5.92
C GLY A 266 -26.60 2.68 5.12
N SER A 267 -25.44 2.04 4.92
CA SER A 267 -24.30 2.68 4.23
C SER A 267 -23.18 1.70 3.83
N ILE A 268 -23.44 0.81 2.87
CA ILE A 268 -22.39 -0.03 2.24
C ILE A 268 -21.17 0.83 1.83
N ARG A 269 -21.43 2.02 1.26
CA ARG A 269 -20.38 2.98 0.84
C ARG A 269 -19.51 3.54 1.98
N LYS A 270 -20.06 3.66 3.20
CA LYS A 270 -19.30 4.13 4.39
C LYS A 270 -18.40 3.04 4.96
N ILE A 271 -18.69 1.77 4.68
CA ILE A 271 -17.89 0.62 5.11
C ILE A 271 -16.78 0.36 4.08
N VAL A 272 -17.10 0.45 2.79
CA VAL A 272 -16.15 0.19 1.68
C VAL A 272 -15.14 1.32 1.52
N THR A 273 -15.57 2.58 1.63
CA THR A 273 -14.67 3.76 1.58
C THR A 273 -14.91 4.64 2.80
N PRO A 274 -14.46 4.21 3.99
CA PRO A 274 -14.69 4.96 5.19
C PRO A 274 -14.08 6.36 5.08
N LYS A 275 -14.68 7.29 5.81
CA LYS A 275 -14.14 8.62 6.03
C LYS A 275 -14.15 8.87 7.52
N ALA A 276 -13.03 9.32 8.06
CA ALA A 276 -12.94 9.80 9.43
C ALA A 276 -12.63 11.28 9.40
N LYS A 277 -13.32 12.05 10.25
CA LYS A 277 -13.00 13.45 10.50
C LYS A 277 -12.34 13.54 11.86
N GLY A 278 -11.43 14.48 12.04
CA GLY A 278 -10.84 14.72 13.34
C GLY A 278 -10.33 16.13 13.50
N GLU A 279 -10.02 16.46 14.74
CA GLU A 279 -9.45 17.73 15.15
C GLU A 279 -8.16 17.49 15.94
N ALA A 280 -7.23 18.43 15.86
CA ALA A 280 -5.99 18.37 16.60
C ALA A 280 -6.26 18.39 18.10
N GLU A 281 -5.51 17.59 18.85
CA GLU A 281 -5.54 17.61 20.30
C GLU A 281 -5.05 18.98 20.78
N LYS A 282 -5.92 19.72 21.46
CA LYS A 282 -5.55 21.01 22.06
C LYS A 282 -4.48 20.76 23.11
N THR A 283 -3.31 21.33 22.89
CA THR A 283 -2.16 21.26 23.80
C THR A 283 -2.33 22.22 24.96
#